data_AF-A0A7J3AZ44-F1
#
_entry.id   AF-A0A7J3AZ44-F1
#
_cell.length_a   1.000
_cell.length_b   1.000
_cell.length_c   1.000
_cell.angle_alpha   90.00
_cell.angle_beta   90.00
_cell.angle_gamma   90.00
#
_symmetry.space_group_name_H-M   'P 1'
#
loop_
_entity.id
_entity.type
_entity.pdbx_description
1 polymer ?
#
loop_
_entity_poly.entity_id
_entity_poly.type
_entity_poly.pdbx_seq_one_letter_code
_entity_poly.pdbx_strand_id
1 'polypeptide(L)'
;MKYLFLGPRLTIMYPDEIEDLPEDYRGMIEYDWDSCIKCSLCAMVCPADAMKMYVSKEESEKEGKVVKRPGINYTRCVFCGFCVDICPTNSLRFTKVHDVAYYTYEEQIYPPQEFSKGVPKPVYDKEPRKVKAILDERRGIVYEPSD
;
A
#
# COMPACT_ATOMS: atom_id res chain seq x y z
N MET A 1 -16.43 24.87 -28.45
CA MET A 1 -15.03 24.61 -28.88
C MET A 1 -13.95 25.03 -27.87
N LYS A 2 -14.29 25.55 -26.68
CA LYS A 2 -13.33 25.95 -25.63
C LYS A 2 -12.32 24.84 -25.27
N TYR A 3 -12.78 23.65 -24.91
CA TYR A 3 -11.92 22.54 -24.47
C TYR A 3 -11.06 21.91 -25.57
N LEU A 4 -11.31 22.23 -26.85
CA LEU A 4 -10.47 21.76 -27.96
C LEU A 4 -9.22 22.65 -28.14
N PHE A 5 -9.28 23.93 -27.75
CA PHE A 5 -8.25 24.92 -28.05
C PHE A 5 -7.60 25.61 -26.83
N LEU A 6 -8.23 25.60 -25.64
CA LEU A 6 -7.86 26.47 -24.51
C LEU A 6 -7.19 25.82 -23.29
N GLY A 7 -7.01 24.50 -23.23
CA GLY A 7 -6.55 23.85 -22.00
C GLY A 7 -5.41 22.87 -22.22
N PRO A 8 -4.38 22.85 -21.34
CA PRO A 8 -3.51 21.68 -21.23
C PRO A 8 -4.36 20.44 -20.92
N ARG A 9 -3.86 19.27 -21.32
CA ARG A 9 -4.60 18.02 -21.18
C ARG A 9 -4.70 17.67 -19.69
N LEU A 10 -5.89 17.23 -19.26
CA LEU A 10 -6.14 16.68 -17.90
C LEU A 10 -5.31 15.40 -17.64
N THR A 11 -4.78 14.78 -18.68
CA THR A 11 -4.04 13.53 -18.58
C THR A 11 -2.57 13.78 -18.26
N ILE A 12 -2.01 12.98 -17.35
CA ILE A 12 -0.56 12.82 -17.16
C ILE A 12 -0.03 11.70 -18.07
N MET A 13 1.26 11.76 -18.40
CA MET A 13 1.90 10.72 -19.23
C MET A 13 2.51 9.60 -18.37
N TYR A 14 1.69 8.72 -17.81
CA TYR A 14 2.18 7.53 -17.10
C TYR A 14 2.90 6.57 -18.06
N PRO A 15 4.07 5.99 -17.71
CA PRO A 15 4.77 6.05 -16.42
C PRO A 15 5.81 7.18 -16.27
N ASP A 16 6.05 8.00 -17.29
CA ASP A 16 7.07 9.06 -17.24
C ASP A 16 6.72 10.19 -16.25
N GLU A 17 5.42 10.45 -16.05
CA GLU A 17 4.87 11.39 -15.06
C GLU A 17 3.97 10.63 -14.07
N ILE A 18 4.20 10.84 -12.77
CA ILE A 18 3.39 10.26 -11.68
C ILE A 18 2.86 11.36 -10.76
N GLU A 19 1.69 11.13 -10.17
CA GLU A 19 1.13 12.04 -9.19
C GLU A 19 1.89 11.95 -7.86
N ASP A 20 2.19 13.09 -7.24
CA ASP A 20 2.72 13.12 -5.89
C ASP A 20 1.59 12.85 -4.88
N LEU A 21 1.57 11.61 -4.40
CA LEU A 21 0.55 11.14 -3.46
C LEU A 21 0.78 11.73 -2.06
N PRO A 22 -0.31 12.03 -1.30
CA PRO A 22 -0.20 12.50 0.07
C PRO A 22 0.50 11.48 0.98
N GLU A 23 1.04 11.94 2.11
CA GLU A 23 1.71 11.07 3.09
C GLU A 23 0.78 9.98 3.65
N ASP A 24 -0.49 10.31 3.91
CA ASP A 24 -1.49 9.38 4.45
C ASP A 24 -2.21 8.55 3.37
N TYR A 25 -1.62 8.43 2.17
CA TYR A 25 -2.21 7.65 1.09
C TYR A 25 -2.33 6.17 1.50
N ARG A 26 -3.52 5.59 1.27
CA ARG A 26 -3.83 4.21 1.65
C ARG A 26 -3.45 3.21 0.56
N GLY A 27 -2.16 3.03 0.34
CA GLY A 27 -1.64 2.03 -0.60
C GLY A 27 -1.45 0.66 0.05
N MET A 28 -0.49 -0.10 -0.45
CA MET A 28 -0.08 -1.37 0.16
C MET A 28 0.43 -1.15 1.58
N ILE A 29 0.24 -2.17 2.42
CA ILE A 29 0.60 -2.11 3.84
C ILE A 29 2.01 -2.68 4.00
N GLU A 30 2.86 -1.98 4.73
CA GLU A 30 4.16 -2.46 5.19
C GLU A 30 4.02 -3.04 6.61
N TYR A 31 4.75 -4.11 6.88
CA TYR A 31 4.74 -4.81 8.16
C TYR A 31 6.13 -4.85 8.78
N ASP A 32 6.29 -4.12 9.89
CA ASP A 32 7.46 -4.17 10.74
C ASP A 32 7.38 -5.36 11.69
N TRP A 33 8.21 -6.36 11.42
CA TRP A 33 8.27 -7.59 12.20
C TRP A 33 8.75 -7.36 13.64
N ASP A 34 9.72 -6.48 13.84
CA ASP A 34 10.39 -6.33 15.13
C ASP A 34 9.51 -5.55 16.12
N SER A 35 8.77 -4.55 15.63
CA SER A 35 7.84 -3.79 16.46
C SER A 35 6.52 -4.52 16.77
N CYS A 36 6.24 -5.65 16.11
CA CYS A 36 4.97 -6.34 16.27
C CYS A 36 4.92 -7.26 17.51
N ILE A 37 3.98 -6.97 18.41
CA ILE A 37 3.76 -7.73 19.65
C ILE A 37 2.78 -8.90 19.53
N LYS A 38 2.37 -9.27 18.31
CA LYS A 38 1.56 -10.48 18.03
C LYS A 38 0.17 -10.48 18.73
N CYS A 39 -0.41 -9.31 18.99
CA CYS A 39 -1.66 -9.12 19.75
C CYS A 39 -2.96 -9.52 19.02
N SER A 40 -2.90 -9.80 17.72
CA SER A 40 -4.04 -10.21 16.87
C SER A 40 -5.15 -9.18 16.65
N LEU A 41 -5.02 -7.93 17.15
CA LEU A 41 -6.02 -6.87 16.96
C LEU A 41 -6.30 -6.57 15.48
N CYS A 42 -5.26 -6.54 14.65
CA CYS A 42 -5.36 -6.27 13.22
C CYS A 42 -6.19 -7.33 12.46
N ALA A 43 -6.10 -8.59 12.87
CA ALA A 43 -6.90 -9.68 12.30
C ALA A 43 -8.36 -9.60 12.77
N MET A 44 -8.59 -9.27 14.05
CA MET A 44 -9.94 -9.18 14.62
C MET A 44 -10.75 -8.01 14.07
N VAL A 45 -10.10 -6.87 13.78
CA VAL A 45 -10.80 -5.67 13.27
C VAL A 45 -11.06 -5.72 11.76
N CYS A 46 -10.44 -6.66 11.03
CA CYS A 46 -10.48 -6.66 9.57
C CYS A 46 -11.90 -6.99 9.06
N PRO A 47 -12.60 -6.05 8.39
CA PRO A 47 -14.00 -6.25 7.99
C PRO A 47 -14.14 -7.26 6.85
N ALA A 48 -13.09 -7.42 6.04
CA ALA A 48 -13.08 -8.35 4.90
C ALA A 48 -12.46 -9.72 5.24
N ASP A 49 -12.01 -9.93 6.49
CA ASP A 49 -11.27 -11.14 6.91
C ASP A 49 -10.06 -11.42 5.97
N ALA A 50 -9.42 -10.34 5.52
CA ALA A 50 -8.24 -10.35 4.67
C ALA A 50 -6.95 -10.60 5.47
N MET A 51 -6.91 -10.15 6.74
CA MET A 51 -5.76 -10.34 7.62
C MET A 51 -6.01 -11.48 8.61
N LYS A 52 -5.07 -12.41 8.72
CA LYS A 52 -5.18 -13.58 9.60
C LYS A 52 -3.88 -13.85 10.35
N MET A 53 -3.99 -14.56 11.47
CA MET A 53 -2.85 -14.97 12.27
C MET A 53 -2.38 -16.36 11.84
N TYR A 54 -1.19 -16.44 11.24
CA TYR A 54 -0.57 -17.68 10.76
C TYR A 54 0.53 -18.14 11.72
N VAL A 55 0.74 -19.45 11.81
CA VAL A 55 1.81 -20.03 12.64
C VAL A 55 3.17 -19.72 12.01
N SER A 56 4.04 -19.05 12.77
CA SER A 56 5.45 -18.87 12.41
C SER A 56 6.25 -20.07 12.91
N LYS A 57 6.63 -20.98 12.02
CA LYS A 57 7.35 -22.21 12.39
C LYS A 57 8.68 -21.91 13.08
N GLU A 58 9.49 -21.05 12.46
CA GLU A 58 10.82 -20.68 12.96
C GLU A 58 10.76 -20.03 14.36
N GLU A 59 9.85 -19.07 14.58
CA GLU A 59 9.67 -18.50 15.93
C GLU A 59 9.12 -19.52 16.92
N SER A 60 8.22 -20.41 16.47
CA SER A 60 7.63 -21.41 17.36
C SER A 60 8.66 -22.42 17.86
N GLU A 61 9.57 -22.85 16.98
CA GLU A 61 10.68 -23.73 17.33
C GLU A 61 11.66 -23.04 18.28
N LYS A 62 12.00 -21.78 18.01
CA LYS A 62 12.91 -20.98 18.85
C LYS A 62 12.34 -20.68 20.24
N GLU A 63 11.05 -20.37 20.34
CA GLU A 63 10.39 -20.03 21.61
C GLU A 63 9.83 -21.27 22.35
N GLY A 64 9.82 -22.46 21.74
CA GLY A 64 9.28 -23.69 22.33
C GLY A 64 7.77 -23.68 22.53
N LYS A 65 7.04 -22.78 21.85
CA LYS A 65 5.57 -22.62 21.93
C LYS A 65 5.03 -22.17 20.59
N VAL A 66 3.73 -22.37 20.34
CA VAL A 66 3.12 -21.89 19.09
C VAL A 66 3.08 -20.37 19.05
N VAL A 67 3.82 -19.79 18.11
CA VAL A 67 3.84 -18.35 17.84
C VAL A 67 3.07 -18.06 16.56
N LYS A 68 2.16 -17.09 16.62
CA LYS A 68 1.39 -16.64 15.46
C LYS A 68 1.70 -15.20 15.10
N ARG A 69 1.75 -14.91 13.80
CA ARG A 69 2.07 -13.59 13.23
C ARG A 69 1.03 -13.21 12.17
N PRO A 70 0.76 -11.92 11.93
CA PRO A 70 -0.20 -11.50 10.92
C PRO A 70 0.32 -11.81 9.52
N GLY A 71 -0.57 -12.25 8.65
CA GLY A 71 -0.40 -12.30 7.19
C GLY A 71 -1.63 -11.69 6.54
N ILE A 72 -1.49 -11.20 5.31
CA ILE A 72 -2.52 -10.46 4.60
C ILE A 72 -2.82 -11.10 3.24
N ASN A 73 -4.09 -11.20 2.91
CA ASN A 73 -4.54 -11.56 1.57
C ASN A 73 -5.01 -10.29 0.83
N TYR A 74 -4.21 -9.81 -0.11
CA TYR A 74 -4.52 -8.60 -0.87
C TYR A 74 -5.70 -8.77 -1.82
N THR A 75 -6.08 -10.00 -2.20
CA THR A 75 -7.26 -10.24 -3.06
C THR A 75 -8.58 -9.97 -2.34
N ARG A 76 -8.55 -9.98 -1.00
CA ARG A 76 -9.70 -9.70 -0.13
C ARG A 76 -9.61 -8.34 0.54
N CYS A 77 -8.43 -7.73 0.58
CA CYS A 77 -8.22 -6.47 1.27
C CYS A 77 -9.01 -5.35 0.58
N VAL A 78 -9.73 -4.56 1.37
CA VAL A 78 -10.50 -3.38 0.90
C VAL A 78 -9.81 -2.06 1.23
N PHE A 79 -8.54 -2.10 1.66
CA PHE A 79 -7.70 -0.92 1.96
C PHE A 79 -8.35 0.09 2.93
N CYS A 80 -9.19 -0.39 3.87
CA CYS A 80 -9.93 0.46 4.80
C CYS A 80 -9.08 1.12 5.90
N GLY A 81 -7.92 0.56 6.25
CA GLY A 81 -6.99 1.12 7.25
C GLY A 81 -7.21 0.72 8.70
N PHE A 82 -8.28 0.01 9.04
CA PHE A 82 -8.54 -0.34 10.44
C PHE A 82 -7.42 -1.15 11.10
N CYS A 83 -6.71 -2.00 10.35
CA CYS A 83 -5.56 -2.74 10.86
C CYS A 83 -4.36 -1.84 11.22
N VAL A 84 -4.18 -0.73 10.49
CA VAL A 84 -3.14 0.27 10.77
C VAL A 84 -3.55 1.08 12.00
N ASP A 85 -4.77 1.59 12.01
CA ASP A 85 -5.27 2.46 13.09
C ASP A 85 -5.33 1.75 14.46
N ILE A 86 -5.68 0.45 14.48
CA ILE A 86 -5.80 -0.31 15.74
C ILE A 86 -4.44 -0.79 16.28
N CYS A 87 -3.37 -0.68 15.49
CA CYS A 87 -2.08 -1.27 15.87
C CYS A 87 -1.43 -0.48 17.02
N PRO A 88 -1.31 -1.04 18.24
CA PRO A 88 -0.82 -0.28 19.39
C PRO A 88 0.66 0.08 19.30
N THR A 89 1.43 -0.63 18.48
CA THR A 89 2.87 -0.41 18.29
C THR A 89 3.21 0.25 16.96
N ASN A 90 2.21 0.60 16.14
CA ASN A 90 2.41 1.12 14.78
C ASN A 90 3.32 0.22 13.92
N SER A 91 3.20 -1.11 14.08
CA SER A 91 3.96 -2.10 13.30
C SER A 91 3.40 -2.30 11.89
N LEU A 92 2.25 -1.70 11.58
CA LEU A 92 1.62 -1.72 10.26
C LEU A 92 1.50 -0.28 9.79
N ARG A 93 1.91 0.00 8.55
CA ARG A 93 1.88 1.35 7.98
C ARG A 93 1.43 1.30 6.54
N PHE A 94 0.74 2.35 6.10
CA PHE A 94 0.46 2.52 4.69
C PHE A 94 1.68 3.02 3.93
N THR A 95 1.79 2.58 2.69
CA THR A 95 2.78 3.07 1.73
C THR A 95 2.07 3.78 0.58
N LYS A 96 2.83 4.51 -0.24
CA LYS A 96 2.33 5.14 -1.47
C LYS A 96 2.25 4.18 -2.67
N VAL A 97 2.65 2.92 -2.48
CA VAL A 97 2.65 1.89 -3.52
C VAL A 97 1.22 1.42 -3.78
N HIS A 98 0.76 1.51 -5.02
CA HIS A 98 -0.63 1.20 -5.41
C HIS A 98 -0.77 0.51 -6.76
N ASP A 99 0.30 0.49 -7.54
CA ASP A 99 0.40 0.07 -8.93
C ASP A 99 1.01 -1.33 -9.10
N VAL A 100 0.94 -2.16 -8.06
CA VAL A 100 1.47 -3.54 -8.11
C VAL A 100 0.49 -4.46 -8.82
N ALA A 101 0.97 -5.09 -9.88
CA ALA A 101 0.27 -6.13 -10.62
C ALA A 101 0.92 -7.49 -10.38
N TYR A 102 0.10 -8.54 -10.36
CA TYR A 102 0.53 -9.93 -10.19
C TYR A 102 0.01 -10.76 -11.36
N TYR A 103 0.73 -11.83 -11.70
CA TYR A 103 0.32 -12.73 -12.77
C TYR A 103 -0.64 -13.81 -12.26
N THR A 104 -0.53 -14.15 -10.97
CA THR A 104 -1.32 -15.22 -10.34
C THR A 104 -2.05 -14.72 -9.10
N TYR A 105 -3.02 -15.52 -8.65
CA TYR A 105 -3.82 -15.22 -7.47
C TYR A 105 -3.00 -15.43 -6.18
N GLU A 106 -2.13 -16.45 -6.19
CA GLU A 106 -1.34 -16.88 -5.03
C GLU A 106 -0.29 -15.85 -4.63
N GLU A 107 0.28 -15.13 -5.60
CA GLU A 107 1.26 -14.06 -5.36
C GLU A 107 0.69 -12.89 -4.54
N GLN A 108 -0.64 -12.73 -4.49
CA GLN A 108 -1.32 -11.69 -3.73
C GLN A 108 -1.57 -12.09 -2.26
N ILE A 109 -1.22 -13.31 -1.88
CA ILE A 109 -1.36 -13.81 -0.51
C ILE A 109 -0.01 -13.73 0.18
N TYR A 110 0.09 -12.83 1.15
CA TYR A 110 1.32 -12.53 1.85
C TYR A 110 1.31 -13.25 3.21
N PRO A 111 1.93 -14.43 3.32
CA PRO A 111 2.19 -15.03 4.63
C PRO A 111 3.10 -14.11 5.46
N PRO A 112 3.20 -14.29 6.79
CA PRO A 112 3.91 -13.35 7.65
C PRO A 112 5.33 -13.01 7.19
N GLN A 113 6.09 -14.02 6.74
CA GLN A 113 7.47 -13.85 6.29
C GLN A 113 7.56 -13.00 5.03
N GLU A 114 6.65 -13.19 4.08
CA GLU A 114 6.59 -12.39 2.86
C GLU A 114 6.11 -10.98 3.18
N PHE A 115 5.11 -10.87 4.05
CA PHE A 115 4.57 -9.58 4.49
C PHE A 115 5.66 -8.71 5.15
N SER A 116 6.58 -9.34 5.86
CA SER A 116 7.72 -8.66 6.50
C SER A 116 8.78 -8.14 5.53
N LYS A 117 8.86 -8.67 4.30
CA LYS A 117 9.86 -8.22 3.32
C LYS A 117 9.53 -6.84 2.76
N GLY A 118 8.33 -6.33 3.05
CA GLY A 118 7.83 -5.05 2.58
C GLY A 118 7.01 -5.18 1.30
N VAL A 119 6.65 -4.03 0.76
CA VAL A 119 5.83 -3.93 -0.46
C VAL A 119 6.71 -4.00 -1.71
N PRO A 120 6.27 -4.66 -2.79
CA PRO A 120 6.98 -4.62 -4.07
C PRO A 120 7.11 -3.18 -4.54
N LYS A 121 8.33 -2.75 -4.88
CA LYS A 121 8.54 -1.41 -5.43
C LYS A 121 8.16 -1.40 -6.91
N PRO A 122 7.43 -0.38 -7.38
CA PRO A 122 7.18 -0.23 -8.80
C PRO A 122 8.50 -0.02 -9.53
N VAL A 123 8.65 -0.70 -10.67
CA VAL A 123 9.84 -0.62 -11.52
C VAL A 123 9.53 0.33 -12.66
N TYR A 124 10.29 1.42 -12.73
CA TYR A 124 10.21 2.38 -13.83
C TYR A 124 11.51 2.32 -14.63
N ASP A 125 11.41 2.40 -15.96
CA ASP A 125 12.58 2.46 -16.85
C ASP A 125 13.43 3.72 -16.61
N LYS A 126 12.78 4.79 -16.16
CA LYS A 126 13.36 6.08 -15.80
C LYS A 126 12.68 6.58 -14.53
N GLU A 127 13.39 7.37 -13.73
CA GLU A 127 12.76 8.02 -12.59
C GLU A 127 11.64 8.95 -13.07
N PRO A 128 10.40 8.74 -12.62
CA PRO A 128 9.27 9.49 -13.13
C PRO A 128 9.25 10.89 -12.53
N ARG A 129 8.80 11.86 -13.32
CA ARG A 129 8.59 13.23 -12.85
C ARG A 129 7.35 13.26 -11.96
N LYS A 130 7.49 13.74 -10.74
CA LYS A 130 6.35 13.95 -9.84
C LYS A 130 5.58 15.21 -10.22
N VAL A 131 4.27 15.09 -10.34
CA VAL A 131 3.37 16.19 -10.63
C VAL A 131 2.24 16.28 -9.61
N LYS A 132 1.75 17.48 -9.36
CA LYS A 132 0.65 17.77 -8.45
C LYS A 132 -0.51 18.41 -9.19
N ALA A 133 -1.71 17.92 -8.92
CA ALA A 133 -2.93 18.49 -9.47
C ALA A 133 -3.25 19.84 -8.81
N ILE A 134 -3.44 20.88 -9.61
CA ILE A 134 -3.82 22.23 -9.20
C ILE A 134 -5.08 22.64 -9.96
N LEU A 135 -6.02 23.29 -9.26
CA LEU A 135 -7.24 23.80 -9.86
C LEU A 135 -7.01 25.19 -10.45
N ASP A 136 -6.98 25.30 -11.78
CA ASP A 136 -6.99 26.56 -12.52
C ASP A 136 -8.44 26.94 -12.88
N GLU A 137 -8.91 28.10 -12.43
CA GLU A 137 -10.30 28.55 -12.64
C GLU A 137 -10.69 28.70 -14.13
N ARG A 138 -9.72 28.92 -15.02
CA ARG A 138 -9.96 29.11 -16.46
C ARG A 138 -9.83 27.80 -17.24
N ARG A 139 -8.89 26.94 -16.84
CA ARG A 139 -8.44 25.75 -17.57
C ARG A 139 -8.88 24.42 -16.94
N GLY A 140 -9.37 24.42 -15.71
CA GLY A 140 -9.70 23.21 -14.95
C GLY A 140 -8.49 22.66 -14.20
N ILE A 141 -8.44 21.35 -14.00
CA ILE A 141 -7.30 20.71 -13.34
C ILE A 141 -6.08 20.73 -14.27
N VAL A 142 -4.96 21.22 -13.77
CA VAL A 142 -3.65 21.26 -14.43
C VAL A 142 -2.62 20.59 -13.53
N TYR A 143 -1.65 19.92 -14.13
CA TYR A 143 -0.56 19.28 -13.40
C TYR A 143 0.68 20.16 -13.47
N GLU A 144 1.23 20.49 -12.30
CA GLU A 144 2.50 21.21 -12.17
C GLU A 144 3.55 20.31 -11.50
N PRO A 145 4.85 20.53 -11.74
CA PRO A 145 5.91 19.74 -11.12
C PRO A 145 5.87 19.89 -9.59
N SER A 146 6.04 18.78 -8.88
CA SER A 146 5.96 18.75 -7.42
C SER A 146 7.31 18.95 -6.71
N ASP A 147 8.28 19.57 -7.41
CA ASP A 147 9.65 19.83 -6.92
C ASP A 147 9.67 20.75 -5.68
#